data_AF-A0A2X2K5P8-F1
#
_entry.id   AF-A0A2X2K5P8-F1
#
_cell.length_a   1.000
_cell.length_b   1.000
_cell.length_c   1.000
_cell.angle_alpha   90.00
_cell.angle_beta   90.00
_cell.angle_gamma   90.00
#
_symmetry.space_group_name_H-M   'P 1'
#
loop_
_entity.id
_entity.type
_entity.pdbx_description
1 polymer ?
#
loop_
_entity_poly.entity_id
_entity_poly.type
_entity_poly.pdbx_seq_one_letter_code
_entity_poly.pdbx_strand_id
1 'polypeptide(L)' 'MYSVMANWGANHGVLTIGHVGADFITLASMLRIPVCMHNVEETKVYRPSAWAAHGMDIEVLQERL' A
#
# COMPACT_ATOMS: atom_id res chain seq x y z
N MET A 1 -11.14 -5.86 13.60
CA MET A 1 -10.03 -5.85 14.58
C MET A 1 -9.30 -7.19 14.57
N TYR A 2 -9.99 -8.32 14.82
CA TYR A 2 -9.40 -9.67 14.65
C TYR A 2 -8.70 -9.86 13.30
N SER A 3 -9.37 -9.52 12.19
CA SER A 3 -8.81 -9.62 10.85
C SER A 3 -7.55 -8.78 10.63
N VAL A 4 -7.42 -7.63 11.31
CA VAL A 4 -6.22 -6.79 11.19
C VAL A 4 -5.03 -7.48 11.85
N MET A 5 -5.22 -8.07 13.02
CA MET A 5 -4.17 -8.82 13.72
C MET A 5 -3.81 -10.12 12.98
N ALA A 6 -4.81 -10.85 12.48
CA ALA A 6 -4.61 -12.13 11.80
C ALA A 6 -3.86 -11.99 10.47
N ASN A 7 -3.95 -10.84 9.79
CA ASN A 7 -3.23 -10.56 8.55
C ASN A 7 -1.91 -9.80 8.77
N TRP A 8 -1.55 -9.50 10.02
CA TRP A 8 -0.30 -8.80 10.32
C TRP A 8 0.89 -9.78 10.25
N GLY A 9 1.82 -9.56 9.31
CA GLY A 9 2.87 -10.53 8.94
C GLY A 9 4.06 -10.67 9.89
N ALA A 10 4.09 -9.97 11.04
CA ALA A 10 5.21 -10.00 11.99
C ALA A 10 4.71 -9.87 13.45
N ASN A 11 5.57 -10.10 14.44
CA ASN A 11 5.22 -9.83 15.85
C ASN A 11 5.49 -8.36 16.27
N HIS A 12 6.08 -7.55 15.38
CA HIS A 12 6.41 -6.15 15.61
C HIS A 12 5.66 -5.24 14.63
N GLY A 13 5.53 -3.97 15.00
CA GLY A 13 5.01 -2.90 14.15
C GLY A 13 5.65 -1.56 14.49
N VAL A 14 5.52 -0.59 13.58
CA VAL A 14 6.02 0.76 13.77
C VAL A 14 4.83 1.71 13.78
N LEU A 15 4.80 2.62 14.77
CA LEU A 15 3.81 3.67 14.86
C LEU A 15 4.43 5.00 14.41
N THR A 16 3.73 5.70 13.52
CA THR A 16 4.14 7.02 13.01
C THR A 16 3.05 8.03 13.35
N ILE A 17 3.44 9.28 13.62
CA ILE A 17 2.50 10.34 13.96
C ILE A 17 1.62 10.71 12.74
N GLY A 18 0.31 10.85 12.98
CA GLY A 18 -0.65 11.23 11.94
C GLY A 18 -1.06 10.10 10.99
N HIS A 19 -1.90 10.42 10.01
CA HIS A 19 -2.37 9.47 8.99
C HIS A 19 -1.53 9.58 7.71
N VAL A 20 -0.34 9.01 7.75
CA VAL A 20 0.68 9.09 6.67
C VAL A 20 0.65 7.89 5.70
N GLY A 21 -0.47 7.15 5.65
CA GLY A 21 -0.56 5.93 4.83
C GLY A 21 -0.40 6.18 3.33
N ALA A 22 -0.93 7.30 2.82
CA ALA A 22 -0.78 7.69 1.42
C ALA A 22 0.69 7.98 1.07
N ASP A 23 1.42 8.65 1.97
CA ASP A 23 2.84 8.97 1.79
C ASP A 23 3.68 7.69 1.70
N PHE A 24 3.39 6.70 2.56
CA PHE A 24 4.04 5.39 2.51
C PHE A 24 3.71 4.64 1.21
N ILE A 25 2.47 4.69 0.71
CA ILE A 25 2.11 4.05 -0.56
C ILE A 25 2.87 4.68 -1.73
N THR A 26 2.95 6.02 -1.77
CA THR A 26 3.73 6.73 -2.79
C THR A 26 5.21 6.37 -2.69
N LEU A 27 5.79 6.38 -1.50
CA LEU A 27 7.18 5.98 -1.28
C LEU A 27 7.45 4.53 -1.71
N ALA A 28 6.60 3.59 -1.30
CA ALA A 28 6.71 2.19 -1.66
C ALA A 28 6.65 1.98 -3.18
N SER A 29 5.78 2.72 -3.88
CA SER A 29 5.71 2.68 -5.35
C SER A 29 6.99 3.16 -6.03
N MET A 30 7.65 4.20 -5.50
CA MET A 30 8.94 4.66 -6.02
C MET A 30 10.05 3.63 -5.79
N LEU A 31 9.96 2.85 -4.70
CA LEU A 31 10.91 1.79 -4.37
C LEU A 31 10.54 0.43 -4.96
N ARG A 32 9.41 0.33 -5.67
CA ARG A 32 8.87 -0.92 -6.24
C ARG A 32 8.66 -2.00 -5.17
N ILE A 33 8.20 -1.59 -3.99
CA ILE A 33 7.81 -2.48 -2.90
C ILE A 33 6.28 -2.62 -2.94
N PRO A 34 5.72 -3.81 -3.18
CA PRO A 34 4.28 -4.03 -3.14
C PRO A 34 3.71 -3.80 -1.74
N VAL A 35 2.55 -3.16 -1.65
CA VAL A 35 1.81 -2.92 -0.40
C VAL A 35 0.72 -3.99 -0.27
N CYS A 36 0.97 -5.02 0.53
CA CYS A 36 0.09 -6.19 0.66
C CYS A 36 -1.17 -5.95 1.53
N MET A 37 -1.22 -4.87 2.31
CA MET A 37 -2.37 -4.53 3.15
C MET A 37 -2.36 -3.03 3.44
N HIS A 38 -3.45 -2.32 3.15
CA HIS A 38 -3.69 -0.96 3.63
C HIS A 38 -5.19 -0.67 3.78
N ASN A 39 -5.54 0.34 4.56
CA ASN A 39 -6.91 0.86 4.68
C ASN A 39 -7.04 2.31 4.22
N VAL A 40 -6.06 2.79 3.44
CA VAL A 40 -6.08 4.12 2.81
C VAL A 40 -7.18 4.18 1.76
N GLU A 41 -7.92 5.29 1.72
CA GLU A 41 -8.93 5.58 0.72
C GLU A 41 -8.32 5.63 -0.69
N GLU A 42 -8.97 4.99 -1.66
CA GLU A 42 -8.47 4.87 -3.04
C GLU A 42 -8.14 6.22 -3.71
N THR A 43 -8.94 7.25 -3.42
CA THR A 43 -8.74 8.62 -3.94
C THR A 43 -7.42 9.27 -3.50
N LYS A 44 -6.77 8.71 -2.46
CA LYS A 44 -5.49 9.19 -1.91
C LYS A 44 -4.30 8.36 -2.38
N VAL A 45 -4.54 7.29 -3.15
CA VAL A 45 -3.47 6.45 -3.69
C VAL A 45 -2.81 7.17 -4.87
N TYR A 46 -1.57 7.64 -4.65
CA TYR A 46 -0.78 8.29 -5.69
C TYR A 46 0.45 7.44 -6.03
N ARG A 47 0.55 7.01 -7.29
CA ARG A 47 1.61 6.18 -7.86
C ARG A 47 2.06 6.75 -9.22
N PRO A 48 3.25 6.41 -9.74
CA PRO A 48 3.66 6.86 -11.07
C PRO A 48 2.69 6.41 -12.16
N SER A 49 2.52 7.22 -13.21
CA SER A 49 1.51 6.97 -14.27
C SER A 49 1.67 5.62 -14.98
N ALA A 50 2.88 5.05 -15.01
CA ALA A 50 3.14 3.72 -15.55
C ALA A 50 2.32 2.61 -14.86
N TRP A 51 1.96 2.77 -13.57
CA TRP A 51 1.18 1.76 -12.83
C TRP A 51 -0.20 1.52 -13.43
N ALA A 52 -0.82 2.55 -14.03
CA ALA A 52 -2.14 2.43 -14.67
C ALA A 52 -2.13 1.50 -15.90
N ALA A 53 -0.96 1.25 -16.50
CA ALA A 53 -0.85 0.32 -17.63
C ALA A 53 -0.96 -1.15 -17.22
N HIS A 54 -0.77 -1.47 -15.94
CA HIS A 54 -0.73 -2.85 -15.44
C HIS A 54 -2.09 -3.39 -14.99
N GLY A 55 -3.12 -2.53 -14.93
CA GLY A 55 -4.49 -2.91 -14.57
C GLY A 55 -5.22 -1.79 -13.83
N MET A 56 -6.51 -2.02 -13.57
CA MET A 56 -7.36 -1.11 -12.80
C MET A 56 -7.49 -1.51 -11.33
N ASP A 57 -7.19 -2.77 -11.00
CA ASP A 57 -7.16 -3.26 -9.63
C ASP A 57 -5.84 -2.84 -8.97
N ILE A 58 -5.93 -1.99 -7.94
CA ILE A 58 -4.78 -1.37 -7.26
C ILE A 58 -3.87 -2.40 -6.60
N GLU A 59 -4.40 -3.54 -6.17
CA GLU A 59 -3.61 -4.60 -5.56
C GLU A 59 -2.94 -5.46 -6.62
N VAL A 60 -3.66 -5.83 -7.68
CA VAL A 60 -3.11 -6.68 -8.74
C VAL A 60 -2.08 -5.92 -9.59
N LEU A 61 -2.23 -4.61 -9.76
CA LEU A 61 -1.34 -3.82 -10.63
C LEU A 61 0.07 -3.63 -10.04
N GLN A 62 0.25 -3.76 -8.72
CA GLN A 62 1.57 -3.64 -8.07
C GLN A 62 2.37 -4.95 -8.03
N GLU A 63 1.73 -6.09 -8.27
CA GLU A 63 2.39 -7.42 -8.31
C GLU A 63 2.99 -7.74 -9.69
N ARG A 64 2.71 -6.92 -10.70
CA ARG A 64 3.10 -7.13 -12.10
C ARG A 64 4.43 -6.46 -12.49
N LEU A 65 5.21 -6.02 -11.50
CA LEU A 65 6.54 -5.43 -11.62
C LEU A 65 7.56 -6.33 -10.92
#